data_AF-A0A967HN64-F1
#
_entry.id   AF-A0A967HN64-F1
#
_cell.length_a   1.000
_cell.length_b   1.000
_cell.length_c   1.000
_cell.angle_alpha   90.00
_cell.angle_beta   90.00
_cell.angle_gamma   90.00
#
_symmetry.space_group_name_H-M   'P 1'
#
loop_
_entity.id
_entity.type
_entity.pdbx_description
1 polymer ?
#
loop_
_entity_poly.entity_id
_entity_poly.type
_entity_poly.pdbx_seq_one_letter_code
_entity_poly.pdbx_strand_id
1 'polypeptide(L)'
;VPGLDVLLAGGRPAAPGSLLASTRFGTLLAGAHELYDFVVIDGPALLIDAPDARIMADQVDGVVAVVRSGSTAGRVRPPVLSDVPNLLG
;
A
#
# COMPACT_ATOMS: atom_id res chain seq x y z
N VAL A 1 4.54 -21.97 -4.09
CA VAL A 1 4.40 -21.97 -5.56
C VAL A 1 5.74 -21.56 -6.12
N PRO A 2 6.34 -22.26 -7.09
CA PRO A 2 7.63 -21.84 -7.65
C PRO A 2 7.57 -20.41 -8.19
N GLY A 3 8.58 -19.59 -7.90
CA GLY A 3 8.64 -18.19 -8.32
C GLY A 3 7.72 -17.23 -7.56
N LEU A 4 7.15 -17.66 -6.43
CA LEU A 4 6.33 -16.82 -5.55
C LEU A 4 6.75 -17.01 -4.10
N ASP A 5 7.25 -15.93 -3.52
CA ASP A 5 7.51 -15.79 -2.09
C ASP A 5 6.48 -14.88 -1.43
N VAL A 6 6.21 -15.11 -0.15
CA VAL A 6 5.21 -14.36 0.62
C VAL A 6 5.84 -13.90 1.92
N LEU A 7 5.86 -12.59 2.13
CA LEU A 7 6.20 -11.97 3.40
C LEU A 7 4.90 -11.65 4.17
N LEU A 8 4.68 -12.34 5.28
CA LEU A 8 3.52 -12.09 6.15
C LEU A 8 3.71 -10.82 6.99
N ALA A 9 2.61 -10.17 7.37
CA ALA A 9 2.62 -8.95 8.19
C ALA A 9 3.23 -9.13 9.59
N GLY A 10 3.33 -10.37 10.08
CA GLY A 10 3.82 -10.68 11.42
C GLY A 10 2.82 -10.29 12.52
N GLY A 11 3.34 -10.00 13.72
CA GLY A 11 2.52 -9.56 14.85
C GLY A 11 1.96 -8.15 14.66
N ARG A 12 0.83 -7.85 15.32
CA ARG A 12 0.23 -6.50 15.26
C ARG A 12 1.18 -5.48 15.90
N PRO A 13 1.70 -4.50 15.16
CA PRO A 13 2.58 -3.49 15.72
C PRO A 13 1.80 -2.50 16.59
N ALA A 14 2.47 -1.88 17.56
CA ALA A 14 1.87 -0.84 18.40
C ALA A 14 1.50 0.43 17.60
N ALA A 15 2.25 0.73 16.54
CA ALA A 15 2.03 1.88 15.66
C ALA A 15 2.35 1.50 14.19
N PRO A 16 1.35 1.11 13.38
CA PRO A 16 1.56 0.70 11.99
C PRO A 16 2.15 1.81 11.11
N GLY A 17 1.60 3.03 11.18
CA GLY A 17 2.06 4.15 10.36
C GLY A 17 3.54 4.51 10.56
N SER A 18 4.06 4.43 11.79
CA SER A 18 5.49 4.69 12.04
C SER A 18 6.39 3.58 11.54
N LEU A 19 5.92 2.33 11.55
CA LEU A 19 6.63 1.20 10.96
C LEU A 19 6.72 1.37 9.44
N LEU A 20 5.61 1.74 8.79
CA LEU A 20 5.55 2.00 7.34
C LEU A 20 6.39 3.23 6.94
N ALA A 21 6.42 4.27 7.77
CA ALA A 21 7.25 5.46 7.54
C ALA A 21 8.73 5.27 7.93
N SER A 22 9.12 4.10 8.43
CA SER A 22 10.48 3.87 8.92
C SER A 22 11.48 3.67 7.78
N THR A 23 12.73 4.06 8.01
CA THR A 23 13.84 3.78 7.09
C THR A 23 14.00 2.28 6.79
N ARG A 24 13.69 1.43 7.78
CA ARG A 24 13.76 -0.02 7.65
C ARG A 24 12.75 -0.57 6.64
N PHE A 25 11.56 0.02 6.53
CA PHE A 25 10.59 -0.36 5.52
C PHE A 25 11.08 0.03 4.12
N GLY A 26 11.60 1.26 3.95
CA GLY A 26 12.23 1.68 2.69
C GLY A 26 13.39 0.79 2.26
N THR A 27 14.29 0.39 3.19
CA THR A 27 15.38 -0.56 2.91
C THR A 27 14.86 -1.94 2.50
N LEU A 28 13.78 -2.41 3.12
CA LEU A 28 13.14 -3.67 2.73
C LEU A 28 12.60 -3.61 1.30
N LEU A 29 11.92 -2.52 0.92
CA LEU A 29 11.39 -2.35 -0.42
C LEU A 29 12.49 -2.25 -1.47
N ALA A 30 13.58 -1.51 -1.18
CA ALA A 30 14.72 -1.41 -2.08
C ALA A 30 15.37 -2.79 -2.33
N GLY A 31 15.57 -3.58 -1.27
CA GLY A 31 16.09 -4.95 -1.42
C GLY A 31 15.13 -5.87 -2.17
N ALA A 32 13.82 -5.75 -1.96
CA ALA A 32 12.83 -6.51 -2.71
C ALA A 32 12.83 -6.14 -4.20
N HIS A 33 12.95 -4.86 -4.53
CA HIS A 33 13.03 -4.38 -5.91
C HIS A 33 14.27 -4.92 -6.65
N GLU A 34 15.39 -5.17 -5.97
CA GLU A 34 16.58 -5.79 -6.57
C GLU A 34 16.44 -7.30 -6.81
N LEU A 35 15.61 -7.97 -6.01
CA LEU A 35 15.53 -9.44 -5.98
C LEU A 35 14.37 -10.01 -6.79
N TYR A 36 13.31 -9.24 -7.04
CA TYR A 36 12.10 -9.71 -7.68
C TYR A 36 11.75 -8.86 -8.90
N ASP A 37 11.26 -9.52 -9.96
CA ASP A 37 10.73 -8.83 -11.15
C ASP A 37 9.49 -7.98 -10.82
N PHE A 38 8.70 -8.44 -9.84
CA PHE A 38 7.50 -7.77 -9.37
C PHE A 38 7.34 -7.92 -7.86
N VAL A 39 7.05 -6.80 -7.18
CA VAL A 39 6.70 -6.76 -5.76
C VAL A 39 5.27 -6.25 -5.63
N VAL A 40 4.37 -7.09 -5.12
CA VAL A 40 2.98 -6.69 -4.84
C VAL A 40 2.83 -6.49 -3.34
N ILE A 41 2.34 -5.32 -2.96
CA ILE A 41 2.10 -4.96 -1.56
C ILE A 41 0.59 -4.86 -1.34
N ASP A 42 0.07 -5.71 -0.46
CA ASP A 42 -1.30 -5.57 0.04
C ASP A 42 -1.34 -4.48 1.12
N GLY A 43 -2.13 -3.44 0.86
CA GLY A 43 -2.19 -2.23 1.67
C GLY A 43 -3.52 -2.07 2.42
N PRO A 44 -3.56 -1.23 3.46
CA PRO A 44 -4.81 -0.89 4.13
C PRO A 44 -5.77 -0.14 3.20
N ALA A 45 -7.06 -0.10 3.56
CA ALA A 45 -8.06 0.64 2.80
C ALA A 45 -7.69 2.13 2.71
N LEU A 46 -7.82 2.71 1.51
CA LEU A 46 -7.72 4.15 1.28
C LEU A 46 -8.95 4.82 1.92
N LEU A 47 -8.76 5.40 3.10
CA LEU A 47 -9.79 6.12 3.85
C LEU A 47 -9.25 7.53 4.16
N ILE A 48 -10.15 8.51 4.20
CA ILE A 48 -9.81 9.93 4.40
C ILE A 48 -9.00 10.13 5.70
N ASP A 49 -9.31 9.36 6.75
CA ASP A 49 -8.69 9.49 8.08
C ASP A 49 -7.64 8.38 8.38
N ALA A 50 -7.20 7.63 7.38
CA ALA A 50 -6.23 6.54 7.55
C ALA A 50 -4.95 6.79 6.72
N PRO A 51 -3.88 7.33 7.32
CA PRO A 51 -2.69 7.74 6.58
C PRO A 51 -1.84 6.57 6.10
N ASP A 52 -1.98 5.38 6.69
CA ASP A 52 -1.11 4.22 6.45
C ASP A 52 -1.02 3.85 4.96
N ALA A 53 -2.16 3.88 4.25
CA ALA A 53 -2.22 3.55 2.83
C ALA A 53 -1.46 4.59 1.98
N ARG A 54 -1.50 5.86 2.41
CA ARG A 54 -0.83 6.98 1.72
C ARG A 54 0.68 6.95 1.94
N ILE A 55 1.11 6.70 3.18
CA ILE A 55 2.53 6.52 3.53
C ILE A 55 3.16 5.38 2.72
N MET A 56 2.41 4.31 2.48
CA MET A 56 2.84 3.20 1.65
C MET A 56 2.84 3.57 0.16
N ALA A 57 1.82 4.29 -0.32
CA ALA A 57 1.71 4.74 -1.70
C ALA A 57 2.88 5.65 -2.13
N ASP A 58 3.41 6.47 -1.22
CA ASP A 58 4.59 7.32 -1.47
C ASP A 58 5.89 6.52 -1.70
N GLN A 59 5.90 5.22 -1.37
CA GLN A 59 7.10 4.37 -1.42
C GLN A 59 7.04 3.30 -2.52
N VAL A 60 6.02 3.33 -3.38
CA VAL A 60 5.84 2.38 -4.49
C VAL A 60 5.74 3.11 -5.82
N ASP A 61 6.07 2.40 -6.90
CA ASP A 61 6.06 2.94 -8.27
C ASP A 61 4.64 3.24 -8.78
N GLY A 62 3.64 2.51 -8.28
CA GLY A 62 2.26 2.66 -8.71
C GLY A 62 1.26 2.05 -7.74
N VAL A 63 0.05 2.60 -7.72
CA VAL A 63 -1.05 2.12 -6.89
C VAL A 63 -2.22 1.69 -7.76
N VAL A 64 -2.74 0.50 -7.48
CA VAL A 64 -3.99 -0.01 -8.05
C VAL A 64 -5.09 0.07 -6.99
N ALA A 65 -6.09 0.92 -7.22
CA ALA A 65 -7.22 1.05 -6.31
C ALA A 65 -8.33 0.04 -6.62
N VAL A 66 -8.72 -0.75 -5.61
CA VAL A 66 -9.82 -1.71 -5.73
C VAL A 66 -11.10 -1.14 -5.12
N VAL A 67 -12.17 -1.06 -5.91
CA VAL A 67 -13.47 -0.53 -5.48
C VAL A 67 -14.53 -1.62 -5.55
N ARG A 68 -15.26 -1.83 -4.45
CA ARG A 68 -16.42 -2.73 -4.43
C ARG A 68 -17.63 -2.04 -5.06
N SER A 69 -18.13 -2.61 -6.16
CA SER A 69 -19.37 -2.15 -6.80
C SER A 69 -20.55 -2.21 -5.83
N GLY A 70 -21.39 -1.17 -5.84
CA GLY A 70 -22.61 -1.08 -5.02
C GLY A 70 -22.41 -0.89 -3.50
N SER A 71 -21.22 -1.12 -2.95
CA SER A 71 -20.96 -0.98 -1.50
C SER A 71 -20.13 0.25 -1.16
N THR A 72 -19.24 0.70 -2.05
CA THR A 72 -18.45 1.91 -1.80
C THR A 72 -19.25 3.13 -2.25
N ALA A 73 -19.61 4.00 -1.31
CA ALA A 73 -20.40 5.20 -1.58
C ALA A 73 -19.72 6.06 -2.66
N GLY A 74 -20.45 6.34 -3.75
CA GLY A 74 -19.91 7.04 -4.90
C GLY A 74 -19.33 8.42 -4.61
N ARG A 75 -19.81 9.07 -3.55
CA ARG A 75 -19.33 10.37 -3.08
C ARG A 75 -17.96 10.33 -2.40
N VAL A 76 -17.56 9.17 -1.84
CA VAL A 76 -16.30 9.02 -1.11
C VAL A 76 -15.14 8.66 -2.05
N ARG A 77 -15.42 8.05 -3.21
CA ARG A 77 -14.38 7.55 -4.13
C ARG A 77 -13.55 8.67 -4.78
N PRO A 78 -14.14 9.70 -5.43
CA PRO A 78 -13.34 10.70 -6.11
C PRO A 78 -12.39 11.47 -5.16
N PRO A 79 -12.84 11.92 -3.96
CA PRO A 79 -11.95 12.61 -3.02
C PRO A 79 -10.83 11.73 -2.46
N VAL A 80 -11.10 10.44 -2.22
CA VAL A 80 -10.07 9.54 -1.70
C VAL A 80 -9.02 9.24 -2.75
N LEU A 81 -9.43 9.03 -4.00
CA LEU A 81 -8.53 8.66 -5.09
C LEU A 81 -7.69 9.84 -5.61
N SER A 82 -8.22 11.07 -5.58
CA SER A 82 -7.47 12.27 -6.01
C SER A 82 -6.20 12.52 -5.19
N ASP A 83 -6.16 12.01 -3.97
CA ASP A 83 -5.12 12.30 -3.01
C ASP A 83 -4.06 11.19 -2.92
N VAL A 84 -4.20 10.14 -3.74
CA VAL A 84 -3.28 9.00 -3.75
C VAL A 84 -2.12 9.27 -4.72
N PRO A 85 -0.88 9.31 -4.23
CA PRO A 85 0.29 9.44 -5.08
C PRO A 85 0.43 8.20 -5.96
N ASN A 86 0.95 8.39 -7.18
CA ASN A 86 1.23 7.30 -8.12
C ASN A 86 0.01 6.42 -8.45
N LEU A 87 -1.21 6.94 -8.28
CA LEU A 87 -2.43 6.22 -8.66
C LEU A 87 -2.45 5.98 -10.17
N LEU A 88 -2.56 4.71 -10.55
CA LEU A 88 -2.72 4.32 -11.95
C LEU A 88 -4.20 4.49 -12.35
N GLY A 89 -4.45 5.26 -13.41
CA GLY A 89 -5.77 5.61 -13.94
C GLY A 89 -6.19 4.78 -15.15
#